data_AF-A0A7G5XEK6-F1
#
_entry.id   AF-A0A7G5XEK6-F1
#
_cell.length_a   1.000
_cell.length_b   1.000
_cell.length_c   1.000
_cell.angle_alpha   90.00
_cell.angle_beta   90.00
_cell.angle_gamma   90.00
#
_symmetry.space_group_name_H-M   'P 1'
#
loop_
_entity.id
_entity.type
_entity.pdbx_description
1 polymer ?
#
loop_
_entity_poly.entity_id
_entity_poly.type
_entity_poly.pdbx_seq_one_letter_code
_entity_poly.pdbx_strand_id
1 'polypeptide(L)'
;MTHKFTPEDLLQYLYKETTPAENAAIEQALAEDWTLREKFEVIKKAAQRLSKFTFSPRTETVLSVLKYANKDLAASDISSSN
;
A
#
# COMPACT_ATOMS: atom_id res chain seq x y z
N MET A 1 12.35 12.16 26.53
CA MET A 1 11.71 13.25 25.77
C MET A 1 10.54 12.64 25.00
N THR A 2 9.31 13.05 25.30
CA THR A 2 8.09 12.52 24.69
C THR A 2 8.00 12.97 23.24
N HIS A 3 8.50 12.15 22.30
CA HIS A 3 8.22 12.30 20.88
C HIS A 3 6.73 12.01 20.66
N LYS A 4 5.92 13.07 20.79
CA LYS A 4 4.53 13.03 20.33
C LYS A 4 4.57 13.09 18.82
N PHE A 5 4.62 11.92 18.18
CA PHE A 5 4.39 11.82 16.75
C PHE A 5 3.10 12.57 16.41
N THR A 6 3.22 13.48 15.46
CA THR A 6 2.10 14.35 15.11
C THR A 6 1.12 13.57 14.23
N PRO A 7 -0.16 13.97 14.19
CA PRO A 7 -1.10 13.43 13.22
C PRO A 7 -0.61 13.61 11.77
N GLU A 8 0.22 14.62 11.52
CA GLU A 8 0.84 14.90 10.21
C GLU A 8 1.84 13.81 9.81
N ASP A 9 2.71 13.37 10.72
CA ASP A 9 3.69 12.28 10.46
C ASP A 9 2.97 10.97 10.11
N LEU A 10 1.87 10.69 10.80
CA LEU A 10 1.00 9.55 10.53
C LEU A 10 0.32 9.63 9.16
N LEU A 11 -0.05 10.84 8.72
CA LEU A 11 -0.62 11.07 7.40
C LEU A 11 0.44 10.87 6.31
N GLN A 12 1.67 11.34 6.55
CA GLN A 12 2.80 11.18 5.65
C GLN A 12 3.22 9.70 5.50
N TYR A 13 3.12 8.91 6.59
CA TYR A 13 3.22 7.45 6.55
C TYR A 13 2.12 6.80 5.71
N LEU A 14 0.86 7.25 5.87
CA LEU A 14 -0.27 6.72 5.11
C LEU A 14 -0.11 6.92 3.59
N TYR A 15 0.44 8.06 3.18
CA TYR A 15 0.69 8.40 1.78
C TYR A 15 2.05 7.92 1.24
N LYS A 16 2.84 7.20 2.07
CA LYS A 16 4.19 6.71 1.72
C LYS A 16 5.17 7.82 1.34
N GLU A 17 5.00 9.00 1.92
CA GLU A 17 5.87 10.17 1.72
C GLU A 17 7.00 10.24 2.77
N THR A 18 7.22 9.17 3.52
CA THR A 18 8.16 9.07 4.65
C THR A 18 9.38 8.22 4.31
N THR A 19 10.51 8.52 4.95
CA THR A 19 11.73 7.73 4.81
C THR A 19 11.62 6.40 5.58
N PRO A 20 12.43 5.37 5.23
CA PRO A 20 12.40 4.09 5.92
C PRO A 20 12.69 4.18 7.42
N ALA A 21 13.50 5.16 7.83
CA ALA A 21 13.82 5.42 9.22
C ALA A 21 12.62 5.97 10.00
N GLU A 22 11.84 6.86 9.38
CA GLU A 22 10.61 7.42 9.96
C GLU A 22 9.51 6.36 10.04
N ASN A 23 9.39 5.49 9.03
CA ASN A 23 8.46 4.35 9.09
C ASN A 23 8.73 3.46 10.31
N ALA A 24 9.99 3.10 10.56
CA ALA A 24 10.35 2.26 11.69
C ALA A 24 10.05 2.94 13.04
N ALA A 25 10.30 4.25 13.13
CA ALA A 25 10.00 5.04 14.32
C ALA A 25 8.49 5.15 14.58
N ILE A 26 7.70 5.34 13.52
CA ILE A 26 6.22 5.38 13.58
C ILE A 26 5.66 4.01 13.97
N GLU A 27 6.20 2.91 13.44
CA GLU A 27 5.79 1.55 13.82
C GLU A 27 6.08 1.24 15.29
N GLN A 28 7.24 1.66 15.81
CA GLN A 28 7.56 1.55 17.24
C GLN A 28 6.59 2.36 18.09
N ALA A 29 6.29 3.61 17.69
CA ALA A 29 5.35 4.46 18.41
C ALA A 29 3.90 3.94 18.38
N LEU A 30 3.48 3.35 17.26
CA LEU A 30 2.18 2.68 17.12
C LEU A 30 2.08 1.38 17.94
N ALA A 31 3.21 0.75 18.25
CA ALA A 31 3.27 -0.41 19.12
C ALA A 31 3.23 -0.01 20.61
N GLU A 32 3.77 1.15 20.96
CA GLU A 32 3.89 1.63 22.34
C GLU A 32 2.65 2.44 22.79
N ASP A 33 2.03 3.23 21.90
CA ASP A 33 0.86 4.06 22.21
C ASP A 33 -0.41 3.58 21.49
N TRP A 34 -1.28 2.91 22.25
CA TRP A 34 -2.59 2.45 21.79
C TRP A 34 -3.51 3.59 21.31
N THR A 35 -3.42 4.76 21.93
CA THR A 35 -4.25 5.93 21.59
C THR A 35 -3.85 6.51 20.23
N LEU A 36 -2.55 6.50 19.95
CA LEU A 36 -2.01 6.94 18.67
C LEU A 36 -2.47 6.00 17.53
N ARG A 37 -2.48 4.70 17.81
CA ARG A 37 -2.95 3.66 16.88
C ARG A 37 -4.43 3.80 16.54
N GLU A 38 -5.27 4.09 17.53
CA GLU A 38 -6.70 4.26 17.29
C GLU A 38 -6.98 5.49 16.41
N LYS A 39 -6.30 6.60 16.66
CA LYS A 39 -6.37 7.81 15.81
C LYS A 39 -5.90 7.52 14.38
N PHE A 40 -4.79 6.81 14.23
CA PHE A 40 -4.26 6.42 12.93
C PHE A 40 -5.26 5.56 12.14
N GLU A 41 -5.89 4.57 12.79
CA GLU A 41 -6.89 3.72 12.17
C GLU A 41 -8.14 4.51 11.73
N VAL A 42 -8.55 5.55 12.46
CA VAL A 42 -9.63 6.46 12.03
C VAL A 42 -9.24 7.21 10.75
N ILE A 43 -8.04 7.80 10.70
CA ILE A 43 -7.54 8.54 9.53
C ILE A 43 -7.43 7.59 8.32
N LYS A 44 -6.87 6.40 8.51
CA LYS A 44 -6.75 5.36 7.49
C LYS A 44 -8.11 4.94 6.95
N LYS A 45 -9.10 4.72 7.83
CA LYS A 45 -10.48 4.41 7.41
C LYS A 45 -11.13 5.56 6.65
N ALA A 46 -10.90 6.81 7.05
CA ALA A 46 -11.39 7.98 6.34
C ALA A 46 -10.78 8.08 4.93
N ALA A 47 -9.47 7.87 4.80
CA ALA A 47 -8.76 7.84 3.52
C ALA A 47 -9.24 6.70 2.61
N GLN A 48 -9.42 5.49 3.14
CA GLN A 48 -9.98 4.35 2.38
C GLN A 48 -11.42 4.59 1.91
N ARG A 49 -12.23 5.29 2.69
CA ARG A 49 -13.57 5.69 2.27
C ARG A 49 -13.52 6.70 1.12
N LEU A 50 -12.57 7.62 1.14
CA LEU A 50 -12.34 8.58 0.07
C LEU A 50 -11.78 7.91 -1.20
N SER A 51 -10.93 6.88 -1.05
CA SER A 51 -10.36 6.12 -2.16
C SER A 51 -11.35 5.21 -2.88
N LYS A 52 -12.63 5.18 -2.48
CA LYS A 52 -13.71 4.49 -3.22
C LYS A 52 -14.08 5.14 -4.56
N PHE A 53 -13.19 5.96 -5.13
CA PHE A 53 -13.23 6.22 -6.56
C PHE A 53 -12.79 4.95 -7.29
N THR A 54 -13.76 4.13 -7.67
CA THR A 54 -13.57 3.01 -8.59
C THR A 54 -13.20 3.55 -9.96
N PHE A 55 -11.91 3.70 -10.23
CA PHE A 55 -11.40 3.82 -11.59
C PHE A 55 -11.45 2.42 -12.20
N SER A 56 -12.41 2.19 -13.11
CA SER A 56 -12.44 0.96 -13.89
C SER A 56 -11.30 1.03 -14.93
N PRO A 57 -10.32 0.11 -14.91
CA PRO A 57 -9.31 0.07 -15.95
C PRO A 57 -9.98 -0.18 -17.31
N ARG A 58 -9.42 0.39 -18.38
CA ARG A 58 -9.89 0.08 -19.73
C ARG A 58 -9.69 -1.40 -20.00
N THR A 59 -10.66 -2.03 -20.65
CA THR A 59 -10.64 -3.45 -21.01
C THR A 59 -9.34 -3.83 -21.74
N GLU A 60 -8.81 -2.94 -22.59
CA GLU A 60 -7.54 -3.10 -23.30
C GLU A 60 -6.33 -3.31 -22.38
N THR A 61 -6.26 -2.59 -21.25
CA THR A 61 -5.18 -2.72 -20.27
C THR A 61 -5.26 -4.08 -19.58
N VAL A 62 -6.45 -4.51 -19.19
CA VAL A 62 -6.68 -5.84 -18.60
C VAL A 62 -6.28 -6.95 -19.58
N LEU A 63 -6.69 -6.84 -20.85
CA LEU A 63 -6.32 -7.78 -21.90
C LEU A 63 -4.80 -7.81 -22.16
N SER A 64 -4.14 -6.65 -22.08
CA SER A 64 -2.68 -6.56 -22.27
C SER A 64 -1.91 -7.23 -21.13
N VAL A 65 -2.34 -7.04 -19.88
CA VAL A 65 -1.75 -7.73 -18.71
C VAL A 65 -1.99 -9.23 -18.77
N LEU A 66 -3.21 -9.67 -19.12
CA LEU A 66 -3.53 -11.09 -19.32
C LEU A 66 -2.69 -11.72 -20.43
N LYS A 67 -2.49 -11.00 -21.55
CA LYS A 67 -1.65 -11.45 -22.65
C LYS A 67 -0.19 -11.57 -22.24
N TYR A 68 0.32 -10.64 -21.42
CA TYR A 68 1.68 -10.70 -20.89
C TYR A 68 1.86 -11.91 -19.95
N ALA A 69 0.96 -12.10 -18.98
CA ALA A 69 1.01 -13.24 -18.07
C ALA A 69 0.89 -14.60 -18.79
N ASN A 70 0.03 -14.68 -19.80
CA ASN A 70 -0.10 -15.88 -20.64
C ASN A 70 1.13 -16.12 -21.54
N LYS A 71 1.88 -15.08 -21.90
CA LYS A 71 3.12 -15.24 -22.67
C LYS A 71 4.21 -15.94 -21.85
N ASP A 72 4.30 -15.62 -20.56
CA ASP A 72 5.25 -16.29 -19.65
C ASP A 72 4.85 -17.76 -19.41
N LEU A 73 3.55 -18.04 -19.29
CA LEU A 73 3.02 -19.42 -19.24
C LEU A 73 3.27 -20.20 -20.54
N ALA A 74 3.08 -19.57 -21.70
CA ALA A 74 3.35 -20.20 -22.99
C ALA A 74 4.86 -20.40 -23.24
N ALA A 75 5.73 -19.60 -22.61
CA ALA A 75 7.18 -19.78 -22.69
C ALA A 75 7.69 -20.91 -21.78
N SER A 76 7.03 -21.17 -20.64
CA SER A 76 7.40 -22.27 -19.75
C SER A 76 6.97 -23.66 -20.26
N ASP A 77 5.95 -23.74 -21.12
CA ASP A 77 5.46 -25.02 -21.65
C ASP A 77 6.23 -25.52 -22.88
N ILE A 78 6.95 -24.63 -23.60
CA ILE A 78 7.76 -25.03 -24.78
C ILE A 78 9.10 -25.65 -24.37
N SER A 79 9.57 -25.46 -23.13
CA SER A 79 10.83 -26.06 -22.65
C SER A 79 10.70 -27.50 -22.14
N SER A 80 9.49 -28.08 -22.09
CA SER A 80 9.29 -29.47 -21.64
C SER A 80 9.02 -30.47 -22.77
N SER A 81 9.15 -30.08 -24.04
CA SER A 81 9.05 -31.02 -25.17
C SER A 81 9.83 -30.53 -26.41
N ASN A 82 11.16 -30.61 -26.37
CA ASN A 82 12.03 -31.23 -27.38
C ASN A 82 13.52 -31.10 -27.01
#